data_AF-A0A8H5QV20-F1
#
_entry.id   AF-A0A8H5QV20-F1
#
_cell.length_a   1.000
_cell.length_b   1.000
_cell.length_c   1.000
_cell.angle_alpha   90.00
_cell.angle_beta   90.00
_cell.angle_gamma   90.00
#
_symmetry.space_group_name_H-M   'P 1'
#
loop_
_entity.id
_entity.type
_entity.pdbx_description
1 polymer ?
#
loop_
_entity_poly.entity_id
_entity_poly.type
_entity_poly.pdbx_seq_one_letter_code
_entity_poly.pdbx_strand_id
1 'polypeptide(L)'
;MIRQHFVASRSSQHRVAALALYRALLKTASNVPLPHHLHSGGRKHPLIRIVRERFAKNKPLTSFRLLYDSMAAGYKFLTLLTKGRDTKSPEHSEILRHLRKRNLTANLSRLEAPSYKKPPRSKQRLNPPLFTKVSAPNEPVKYEPSIRPLPKTAFVGERKVPVTGNTAELLSFVRIKKPQPRVFSRAISRKTTIFRRSVRTLLRVSNKDMPRAQLDDRWDAMMDKLLLKEGFGDQVVRDGPLASYHFTATLTKAWLDQKLMKITNDQTARAKAVSSLIGQELALAKEEKKSGSKPTDPKVARETLDTILTEYRQKQAEMERTKNNSFEDPFLSEQWVARAQRLEDEYARKYGVSVDNSGRRVSWAKRQGLAKKENSLLGAVESDKEAQFFSQIATMRRGG
;
A
#
# COMPACT_ATOMS: atom_id res chain seq x y z
N MET A 1 41.75 -23.69 -25.32
CA MET A 1 40.36 -24.22 -25.29
C MET A 1 39.42 -23.15 -24.75
N ILE A 2 38.58 -22.57 -25.61
CA ILE A 2 37.63 -21.51 -25.23
C ILE A 2 36.48 -22.15 -24.45
N ARG A 3 36.27 -21.73 -23.18
CA ARG A 3 35.15 -22.22 -22.37
C ARG A 3 33.85 -21.68 -22.93
N GLN A 4 33.10 -22.51 -23.67
CA GLN A 4 31.76 -22.16 -24.12
C GLN A 4 30.81 -22.09 -22.92
N HIS A 5 30.22 -20.92 -22.72
CA HIS A 5 29.23 -20.70 -21.66
C HIS A 5 27.86 -21.10 -22.19
N PHE A 6 27.19 -22.00 -21.50
CA PHE A 6 25.83 -22.38 -21.81
C PHE A 6 24.84 -21.31 -21.34
N VAL A 7 24.02 -20.84 -22.27
CA VAL A 7 22.94 -19.92 -21.99
C VAL A 7 21.63 -20.70 -21.98
N ALA A 8 21.14 -21.03 -20.79
CA ALA A 8 19.95 -21.86 -20.60
C ALA A 8 18.68 -21.30 -21.29
N SER A 9 18.59 -19.99 -21.50
CA SER A 9 17.47 -19.37 -22.23
C SER A 9 17.50 -19.61 -23.74
N ARG A 10 18.64 -20.00 -24.32
CA ARG A 10 18.82 -20.24 -25.76
C ARG A 10 18.61 -21.71 -26.15
N SER A 11 18.60 -22.64 -25.19
CA SER A 11 18.33 -24.06 -25.45
C SER A 11 16.89 -24.40 -25.05
N SER A 12 16.03 -24.63 -26.04
CA SER A 12 14.66 -25.08 -25.84
C SER A 12 14.62 -26.45 -25.14
N GLN A 13 15.49 -27.38 -25.56
CA GLN A 13 15.59 -28.74 -25.01
C GLN A 13 15.89 -28.73 -23.51
N HIS A 14 16.90 -27.98 -23.07
CA HIS A 14 17.23 -27.87 -21.65
C HIS A 14 16.08 -27.26 -20.84
N ARG A 15 15.44 -26.21 -21.37
CA ARG A 15 14.31 -25.57 -20.68
C ARG A 15 13.14 -26.54 -20.49
N VAL A 16 12.82 -27.35 -21.50
CA VAL A 16 11.76 -28.38 -21.41
C VAL A 16 12.15 -29.45 -20.39
N ALA A 17 13.38 -29.98 -20.47
CA ALA A 17 13.86 -31.01 -19.54
C ALA A 17 13.86 -30.52 -18.09
N ALA A 18 14.37 -29.31 -17.83
CA ALA A 18 14.40 -28.72 -16.50
C ALA A 18 13.00 -28.47 -15.94
N LEU A 19 12.05 -28.02 -16.78
CA LEU A 19 10.65 -27.83 -16.37
C LEU A 19 9.95 -29.16 -16.10
N ALA A 20 10.19 -30.19 -16.92
CA ALA A 20 9.64 -31.52 -16.70
C ALA A 20 10.14 -32.12 -15.39
N LEU A 21 11.46 -32.06 -15.14
CA LEU A 21 12.07 -32.51 -13.89
C LEU A 21 11.55 -31.72 -12.68
N TYR A 22 11.45 -30.39 -12.80
CA TYR A 22 10.89 -29.55 -11.75
C TYR A 22 9.45 -29.94 -11.40
N ARG A 23 8.57 -30.12 -12.41
CA ARG A 23 7.18 -30.55 -12.20
C ARG A 23 7.10 -31.94 -11.58
N ALA A 24 7.90 -32.89 -12.07
CA ALA A 24 7.97 -34.25 -11.53
C ALA A 24 8.38 -34.24 -10.05
N LEU A 25 9.44 -33.51 -9.70
CA LEU A 25 9.92 -33.38 -8.32
C LEU A 25 8.90 -32.72 -7.40
N LEU A 26 8.18 -31.70 -7.87
CA LEU A 26 7.13 -31.09 -7.04
C LEU A 26 5.96 -32.04 -6.77
N LYS A 27 5.57 -32.85 -7.75
CA LYS A 27 4.49 -33.84 -7.64
C LYS A 27 4.90 -35.04 -6.77
N THR A 28 6.15 -35.50 -6.87
CA THR A 28 6.63 -36.58 -6.01
C THR A 28 6.84 -36.09 -4.58
N ALA A 29 7.43 -34.91 -4.41
CA ALA A 29 7.68 -34.31 -3.09
C ALA A 29 6.42 -33.98 -2.30
N SER A 30 5.27 -33.74 -2.95
CA SER A 30 4.00 -33.52 -2.25
C SER A 30 3.38 -34.80 -1.69
N ASN A 31 3.74 -35.95 -2.26
CA ASN A 31 3.12 -37.24 -1.95
C ASN A 31 3.92 -38.05 -0.93
N VAL A 32 5.08 -37.55 -0.49
CA VAL A 32 5.87 -38.19 0.57
C VAL A 32 5.17 -37.93 1.91
N PRO A 33 4.75 -38.98 2.64
CA PRO A 33 4.12 -38.79 3.94
C PRO A 33 5.13 -38.18 4.92
N LEU A 34 4.76 -37.16 5.69
CA LEU A 34 5.65 -36.56 6.69
C LEU A 34 4.92 -36.43 8.03
N PRO A 35 5.61 -36.66 9.16
CA PRO A 35 5.06 -36.36 10.48
C PRO A 35 4.69 -34.87 10.65
N HIS A 36 3.65 -34.59 11.44
CA HIS A 36 3.16 -33.23 11.67
C HIS A 36 4.23 -32.28 12.25
N HIS A 37 5.13 -32.75 13.12
CA HIS A 37 6.19 -31.93 13.72
C HIS A 37 7.25 -31.43 12.72
N LEU A 38 7.37 -32.04 11.54
CA LEU A 38 8.30 -31.59 10.48
C LEU A 38 7.64 -30.61 9.50
N HIS A 39 6.32 -30.43 9.61
CA HIS A 39 5.62 -29.38 8.88
C HIS A 39 5.89 -28.05 9.58
N SER A 40 6.88 -27.30 9.09
CA SER A 40 7.00 -25.88 9.46
C SER A 40 5.65 -25.23 9.16
N GLY A 41 4.99 -24.63 10.17
CA GLY A 41 3.57 -24.20 10.20
C GLY A 41 3.08 -23.22 9.10
N GLY A 42 3.39 -23.50 7.84
CA GLY A 42 2.89 -22.84 6.66
C GLY A 42 2.14 -23.84 5.78
N ARG A 43 1.23 -23.31 4.96
CA ARG A 43 0.30 -24.05 4.09
C ARG A 43 0.94 -24.97 3.02
N LYS A 44 2.27 -25.09 2.95
CA LYS A 44 2.98 -25.80 1.87
C LYS A 44 3.93 -26.87 2.42
N HIS A 45 3.91 -28.05 1.80
CA HIS A 45 4.80 -29.17 2.14
C HIS A 45 6.28 -28.73 2.16
N PRO A 46 7.08 -29.07 3.19
CA PRO A 46 8.44 -28.57 3.33
C PRO A 46 9.32 -28.95 2.15
N LEU A 47 9.21 -30.17 1.62
CA LEU A 47 10.00 -30.64 0.47
C LEU A 47 9.77 -29.80 -0.80
N ILE A 48 8.53 -29.36 -1.05
CA ILE A 48 8.19 -28.48 -2.18
C ILE A 48 8.98 -27.17 -2.08
N ARG A 49 9.09 -26.61 -0.86
CA ARG A 49 9.88 -25.40 -0.62
C ARG A 49 11.36 -25.63 -0.90
N ILE A 50 11.91 -26.77 -0.47
CA ILE A 50 13.32 -27.12 -0.73
C ILE A 50 13.59 -27.21 -2.23
N VAL A 51 12.75 -27.92 -2.98
CA VAL A 51 12.90 -28.06 -4.43
C VAL A 51 12.89 -26.68 -5.11
N ARG A 52 11.93 -25.81 -4.75
CA ARG A 52 11.87 -24.43 -5.29
C ARG A 52 13.13 -23.63 -5.00
N GLU A 53 13.61 -23.66 -3.76
CA GLU A 53 14.82 -22.96 -3.34
C GLU A 53 16.06 -23.48 -4.11
N ARG A 54 16.16 -24.79 -4.36
CA ARG A 54 17.28 -25.39 -5.11
C ARG A 54 17.25 -25.01 -6.59
N PHE A 55 16.09 -25.06 -7.25
CA PHE A 55 15.96 -24.59 -8.64
C PHE A 55 16.23 -23.08 -8.77
N ALA A 56 15.79 -22.27 -7.81
CA ALA A 56 16.11 -20.85 -7.78
C ALA A 56 17.62 -20.60 -7.63
N LYS A 57 18.31 -21.37 -6.76
CA LYS A 57 19.76 -21.28 -6.56
C LYS A 57 20.55 -21.69 -7.81
N ASN A 58 20.06 -22.66 -8.58
CA ASN A 58 20.74 -23.18 -9.77
C ASN A 58 20.40 -22.39 -11.06
N LYS A 59 19.45 -21.45 -11.01
CA LYS A 59 19.07 -20.61 -12.15
C LYS A 59 20.21 -19.83 -12.82
N PRO A 60 21.22 -19.27 -12.11
CA PRO A 60 22.31 -18.53 -12.72
C PRO A 60 23.47 -19.41 -13.22
N LEU A 61 23.36 -20.75 -13.15
CA LEU A 61 24.42 -21.64 -13.63
C LEU A 61 24.54 -21.58 -15.16
N THR A 62 25.75 -21.34 -15.64
CA THR A 62 26.07 -21.19 -17.07
C THR A 62 27.06 -22.22 -17.59
N SER A 63 27.65 -23.07 -16.75
CA SER A 63 28.59 -24.09 -17.22
C SER A 63 27.88 -25.43 -17.46
N PHE A 64 28.15 -26.03 -18.63
CA PHE A 64 27.56 -27.32 -19.02
C PHE A 64 27.78 -28.42 -17.99
N ARG A 65 29.00 -28.52 -17.45
CA ARG A 65 29.34 -29.51 -16.42
C ARG A 65 28.47 -29.36 -15.17
N LEU A 66 28.34 -28.14 -14.64
CA LEU A 66 27.51 -27.90 -13.45
C LEU A 66 26.02 -28.14 -13.73
N LEU A 67 25.57 -27.83 -14.94
CA LEU A 67 24.19 -28.12 -15.36
C LEU A 67 23.93 -29.62 -15.43
N TYR A 68 24.84 -30.38 -16.06
CA TYR A 68 24.75 -31.83 -16.12
C TYR A 68 24.75 -32.45 -14.71
N ASP A 69 25.71 -32.06 -13.87
CA ASP A 69 25.81 -32.55 -12.49
C ASP A 69 24.53 -32.22 -11.70
N SER A 70 23.97 -31.03 -11.89
CA SER A 70 22.73 -30.61 -11.23
C SER A 70 21.49 -31.37 -11.73
N MET A 71 21.41 -31.65 -13.04
CA MET A 71 20.31 -32.43 -13.63
C MET A 71 20.40 -33.89 -13.20
N ALA A 72 21.59 -34.50 -13.27
CA ALA A 72 21.85 -35.85 -12.80
C ALA A 72 21.50 -36.02 -11.31
N ALA A 73 21.89 -35.05 -10.47
CA ALA A 73 21.48 -35.00 -9.07
C ALA A 73 19.96 -34.91 -8.93
N GLY A 74 19.30 -34.07 -9.74
CA GLY A 74 17.84 -33.94 -9.74
C GLY A 74 17.11 -35.25 -10.08
N TYR A 75 17.59 -36.03 -11.05
CA TYR A 75 17.04 -37.35 -11.34
C TYR A 75 17.28 -38.37 -10.21
N LYS A 76 18.44 -38.34 -9.55
CA LYS A 76 18.71 -39.15 -8.35
C LYS A 76 17.79 -38.77 -7.19
N PHE A 77 17.46 -37.48 -7.02
CA PHE A 77 16.48 -37.06 -6.03
C PHE A 77 15.06 -37.45 -6.40
N LEU A 78 14.73 -37.53 -7.70
CA LEU A 78 13.44 -38.02 -8.15
C LEU A 78 13.25 -39.48 -7.77
N THR A 79 14.26 -40.33 -7.97
CA THR A 79 14.21 -41.74 -7.54
C THR A 79 14.13 -41.87 -6.02
N LEU A 80 14.94 -41.11 -5.28
CA LEU A 80 14.90 -41.07 -3.80
C LEU A 80 13.51 -40.67 -3.28
N LEU A 81 12.90 -39.61 -3.82
CA LEU A 81 11.56 -39.16 -3.43
C LEU A 81 10.45 -40.14 -3.84
N THR A 82 10.68 -40.91 -4.90
CA THR A 82 9.70 -41.91 -5.37
C THR A 82 9.69 -43.11 -4.43
N LYS A 83 10.87 -43.60 -4.03
CA LYS A 83 11.02 -44.67 -3.02
C LYS A 83 10.62 -44.22 -1.62
N GLY A 84 10.94 -42.98 -1.26
CA GLY A 84 10.60 -42.38 0.03
C GLY A 84 9.09 -42.14 0.25
N ARG A 85 8.24 -42.49 -0.71
CA ARG A 85 6.78 -42.59 -0.50
C ARG A 85 6.44 -43.70 0.47
N ASP A 86 7.22 -44.79 0.45
CA ASP A 86 7.02 -45.92 1.33
C ASP A 86 7.62 -45.61 2.70
N THR A 87 6.80 -45.58 3.74
CA THR A 87 7.25 -45.22 5.10
C THR A 87 8.27 -46.19 5.68
N LYS A 88 8.31 -47.42 5.17
CA LYS A 88 9.24 -48.49 5.57
C LYS A 88 10.57 -48.47 4.79
N SER A 89 10.67 -47.66 3.73
CA SER A 89 11.88 -47.61 2.90
C SER A 89 13.03 -46.90 3.63
N PRO A 90 14.28 -47.32 3.42
CA PRO A 90 15.44 -46.61 3.99
C PRO A 90 15.54 -45.18 3.47
N GLU A 91 15.17 -44.92 2.20
CA GLU A 91 15.14 -43.58 1.61
C GLU A 91 14.18 -42.63 2.35
N HIS A 92 13.06 -43.15 2.87
CA HIS A 92 12.14 -42.37 3.69
C HIS A 92 12.82 -41.88 4.99
N SER A 93 13.57 -42.75 5.65
CA SER A 93 14.32 -42.40 6.86
C SER A 93 15.38 -41.33 6.58
N GLU A 94 16.02 -41.36 5.40
CA GLU A 94 17.00 -40.36 4.99
C GLU A 94 16.36 -38.98 4.77
N ILE A 95 15.18 -38.93 4.17
CA ILE A 95 14.40 -37.68 4.00
C ILE A 95 14.09 -37.08 5.38
N LEU A 96 13.58 -37.90 6.31
CA LEU A 96 13.27 -37.45 7.66
C LEU A 96 14.52 -36.95 8.40
N ARG A 97 15.63 -37.68 8.30
CA ARG A 97 16.93 -37.28 8.86
C ARG A 97 17.39 -35.93 8.29
N HIS A 98 17.27 -35.73 6.98
CA HIS A 98 17.63 -34.47 6.33
C HIS A 98 16.76 -33.30 6.81
N LEU A 99 15.44 -33.50 6.89
CA LEU A 99 14.51 -32.49 7.37
C LEU A 99 14.76 -32.12 8.83
N ARG A 100 15.00 -33.12 9.70
CA ARG A 100 15.37 -32.90 11.10
C ARG A 100 16.66 -32.09 11.20
N LYS A 101 17.73 -32.51 10.51
CA LYS A 101 19.01 -31.78 10.49
C LYS A 101 18.84 -30.34 10.01
N ARG A 102 18.09 -30.13 8.92
CA ARG A 102 17.79 -28.79 8.41
C ARG A 102 17.03 -27.95 9.44
N ASN A 103 16.00 -28.49 10.06
CA ASN A 103 15.22 -27.75 11.06
C ASN A 103 16.07 -27.39 12.28
N LEU A 104 16.95 -28.31 12.73
CA LEU A 104 17.92 -28.04 13.79
C LEU A 104 18.88 -26.93 13.40
N THR A 105 19.53 -27.00 12.24
CA THR A 105 20.43 -25.92 11.78
C THR A 105 19.71 -24.58 11.62
N ALA A 106 18.45 -24.59 11.15
CA ALA A 106 17.66 -23.39 11.03
C ALA A 106 17.25 -22.82 12.39
N ASN A 107 16.95 -23.67 13.38
CA ASN A 107 16.71 -23.27 14.76
C ASN A 107 17.96 -22.69 15.41
N LEU A 108 19.11 -23.38 15.29
CA LEU A 108 20.40 -22.89 15.77
C LEU A 108 20.74 -21.54 15.15
N SER A 109 20.62 -21.40 13.82
CA SER A 109 20.87 -20.11 13.16
C SER A 109 19.91 -19.01 13.60
N ARG A 110 18.66 -19.34 14.01
CA ARG A 110 17.71 -18.38 14.57
C ARG A 110 18.03 -17.99 16.01
N LEU A 111 18.69 -18.88 16.76
CA LEU A 111 19.15 -18.64 18.13
C LEU A 111 20.48 -17.86 18.13
N GLU A 112 21.42 -18.25 17.28
CA GLU A 112 22.75 -17.64 17.12
C GLU A 112 22.70 -16.30 16.39
N ALA A 113 21.82 -16.15 15.40
CA ALA A 113 21.59 -14.83 14.84
C ALA A 113 21.01 -13.97 15.96
N PRO A 114 21.73 -12.94 16.46
CA PRO A 114 21.12 -11.99 17.37
C PRO A 114 19.87 -11.54 16.64
N SER A 115 18.72 -11.74 17.28
CA SER A 115 17.45 -11.27 16.77
C SER A 115 17.63 -9.79 16.48
N TYR A 116 17.99 -9.46 15.23
CA TYR A 116 17.75 -8.16 14.62
C TYR A 116 16.23 -8.07 14.42
N LYS A 117 15.47 -8.21 15.52
CA LYS A 117 14.59 -7.13 15.95
C LYS A 117 15.46 -5.89 15.79
N LYS A 118 15.40 -5.29 14.59
CA LYS A 118 15.87 -3.92 14.40
C LYS A 118 15.37 -3.21 15.65
N PRO A 119 16.25 -2.54 16.43
CA PRO A 119 15.79 -1.82 17.62
C PRO A 119 14.52 -1.11 17.18
N PRO A 120 13.40 -1.26 17.92
CA PRO A 120 12.10 -0.77 17.48
C PRO A 120 12.36 0.63 16.98
N ARG A 121 12.27 0.86 15.66
CA ARG A 121 12.77 2.09 15.02
C ARG A 121 12.31 3.20 15.92
N SER A 122 13.22 3.88 16.62
CA SER A 122 12.83 4.83 17.65
C SER A 122 11.80 5.73 16.98
N LYS A 123 10.54 5.65 17.41
CA LYS A 123 9.46 6.40 16.75
C LYS A 123 9.74 7.90 16.89
N GLN A 124 10.64 8.28 17.80
CA GLN A 124 11.30 9.57 17.87
C GLN A 124 11.97 9.90 16.53
N ARG A 125 11.25 10.66 15.72
CA ARG A 125 11.87 11.49 14.69
C ARG A 125 12.85 12.40 15.42
N LEU A 126 14.15 12.19 15.22
CA LEU A 126 15.20 13.00 15.86
C LEU A 126 14.99 14.49 15.56
N ASN A 127 14.55 14.78 14.34
CA ASN A 127 14.25 16.13 13.87
C ASN A 127 12.74 16.31 13.62
N PRO A 128 12.20 17.48 13.97
CA PRO A 128 10.81 17.83 13.68
C PRO A 128 10.53 17.80 12.17
N PRO A 129 9.27 17.61 11.75
CA PRO A 129 8.88 17.96 10.38
C PRO A 129 9.20 19.43 10.10
N LEU A 130 9.46 19.78 8.83
CA LEU A 130 9.76 21.16 8.46
C LEU A 130 8.55 22.09 8.66
N PHE A 131 7.35 21.58 8.41
CA PHE A 131 6.10 22.31 8.55
C PHE A 131 5.07 21.49 9.33
N THR A 132 4.28 22.19 10.12
CA THR A 132 3.12 21.70 10.87
C THR A 132 1.87 22.33 10.28
N LYS A 133 0.81 21.52 10.14
CA LYS A 133 -0.51 22.03 9.70
C LYS A 133 -1.15 22.71 10.90
N VAL A 134 -1.49 24.00 10.75
CA VAL A 134 -2.09 24.81 11.84
C VAL A 134 -3.59 24.99 11.65
N SER A 135 -4.05 25.00 10.39
CA SER A 135 -5.47 25.16 10.05
C SER A 135 -6.34 24.02 10.61
N ALA A 136 -7.51 24.38 11.13
CA ALA A 136 -8.54 23.42 11.53
C ALA A 136 -9.07 22.58 10.34
N PRO A 137 -9.82 21.48 10.59
CA PRO A 137 -10.33 20.61 9.51
C PRO A 137 -11.19 21.33 8.46
N ASN A 138 -11.92 22.37 8.86
CA ASN A 138 -12.86 23.11 8.00
C ASN A 138 -12.31 24.43 7.44
N GLU A 139 -11.08 24.80 7.80
CA GLU A 139 -10.44 26.03 7.35
C GLU A 139 -9.54 25.81 6.11
N PRO A 140 -9.26 26.86 5.33
CA PRO A 140 -8.24 26.81 4.29
C PRO A 140 -6.92 26.27 4.84
N VAL A 141 -6.34 25.29 4.14
CA VAL A 141 -5.14 24.61 4.62
C VAL A 141 -3.99 25.61 4.75
N LYS A 142 -3.46 25.75 5.96
CA LYS A 142 -2.33 26.62 6.27
C LYS A 142 -1.22 25.83 6.95
N TYR A 143 0.00 26.07 6.50
CA TYR A 143 1.22 25.48 7.03
C TYR A 143 2.12 26.56 7.60
N GLU A 144 2.65 26.29 8.78
CA GLU A 144 3.64 27.14 9.41
C GLU A 144 4.92 26.34 9.65
N PRO A 145 6.10 26.98 9.54
CA PRO A 145 7.36 26.34 9.90
C PRO A 145 7.32 25.85 11.34
N SER A 146 7.81 24.64 11.59
CA SER A 146 7.73 24.08 12.95
C SER A 146 8.75 24.67 13.91
N ILE A 147 9.95 25.01 13.41
CA ILE A 147 11.04 25.60 14.20
C ILE A 147 11.75 26.73 13.45
N ARG A 148 11.74 26.71 12.11
CA ARG A 148 12.52 27.66 11.31
C ARG A 148 11.81 29.01 11.16
N PRO A 149 12.53 30.12 10.93
CA PRO A 149 14.00 30.23 10.81
C PRO A 149 14.71 30.06 12.16
N LEU A 150 15.89 29.41 12.14
CA LEU A 150 16.71 29.27 13.35
C LEU A 150 17.43 30.58 13.67
N PRO A 151 17.64 30.93 14.95
CA PRO A 151 18.47 32.07 15.32
C PRO A 151 19.94 31.81 14.95
N LYS A 152 20.73 32.88 14.76
CA LYS A 152 22.15 32.79 14.41
C LYS A 152 22.97 31.98 15.42
N THR A 153 22.59 32.08 16.70
CA THR A 153 23.22 31.35 17.80
C THR A 153 23.08 29.83 17.68
N ALA A 154 22.07 29.32 16.97
CA ALA A 154 21.78 27.88 16.87
C ALA A 154 22.54 27.14 15.77
N PHE A 155 23.45 27.80 15.04
CA PHE A 155 24.28 27.15 14.03
C PHE A 155 25.63 27.85 13.84
N VAL A 156 26.61 27.09 13.35
CA VAL A 156 27.97 27.60 13.13
C VAL A 156 28.10 28.12 11.70
N GLY A 157 28.71 29.30 11.56
CA GLY A 157 29.07 29.90 10.27
C GLY A 157 27.93 30.66 9.59
N GLU A 158 28.01 30.78 8.26
CA GLU A 158 27.03 31.52 7.47
C GLU A 158 25.70 30.79 7.32
N ARG A 159 24.60 31.56 7.32
CA ARG A 159 23.26 31.03 7.05
C ARG A 159 23.15 30.56 5.61
N LYS A 160 22.95 29.25 5.44
CA LYS A 160 22.73 28.64 4.12
C LYS A 160 21.25 28.62 3.77
N VAL A 161 20.87 29.43 2.79
CA VAL A 161 19.50 29.45 2.28
C VAL A 161 19.23 28.19 1.46
N PRO A 162 18.17 27.42 1.78
CA PRO A 162 17.83 26.21 1.03
C PRO A 162 17.30 26.52 -0.38
N VAL A 163 17.63 25.65 -1.34
CA VAL A 163 17.13 25.74 -2.72
C VAL A 163 15.89 24.86 -2.87
N THR A 164 14.83 25.39 -3.50
CA THR A 164 13.61 24.62 -3.78
C THR A 164 13.73 23.80 -5.06
N GLY A 165 12.98 22.71 -5.12
CA GLY A 165 12.63 21.99 -6.33
C GLY A 165 11.13 21.85 -6.41
N ASN A 166 10.58 22.03 -7.62
CA ASN A 166 9.17 21.83 -7.90
C ASN A 166 9.02 20.64 -8.84
N THR A 167 7.97 19.86 -8.64
CA THR A 167 7.56 18.81 -9.57
C THR A 167 6.36 19.27 -10.38
N ALA A 168 6.14 18.70 -11.57
CA ALA A 168 4.99 19.02 -12.41
C ALA A 168 3.63 18.79 -11.70
N GLU A 169 3.57 17.88 -10.73
CA GLU A 169 2.37 17.61 -9.92
C GLU A 169 2.28 18.49 -8.65
N LEU A 170 2.65 19.77 -8.74
CA LEU A 170 2.49 20.77 -7.66
C LEU A 170 3.22 20.47 -6.35
N LEU A 171 4.08 19.46 -6.32
CA LEU A 171 4.87 19.10 -5.14
C LEU A 171 6.14 19.96 -5.09
N SER A 172 6.12 20.96 -4.20
CA SER A 172 7.31 21.73 -3.82
C SER A 172 8.06 21.07 -2.67
N PHE A 173 9.38 21.02 -2.76
CA PHE A 173 10.24 20.46 -1.73
C PHE A 173 11.58 21.19 -1.66
N VAL A 174 12.23 21.11 -0.50
CA VAL A 174 13.58 21.64 -0.30
C VAL A 174 14.61 20.61 -0.75
N ARG A 175 15.58 21.02 -1.57
CA ARG A 175 16.65 20.16 -2.09
C ARG A 175 17.80 20.08 -1.08
N ILE A 176 18.12 18.87 -0.63
CA ILE A 176 19.19 18.65 0.36
C ILE A 176 20.58 18.74 -0.29
N LYS A 177 20.80 18.02 -1.40
CA LYS A 177 22.08 18.00 -2.14
C LYS A 177 21.91 17.62 -3.62
N LYS A 178 22.98 17.75 -4.40
CA LYS A 178 23.08 17.24 -5.79
C LYS A 178 24.17 16.14 -5.84
N PRO A 179 23.91 14.95 -6.44
CA PRO A 179 22.60 14.42 -6.83
C PRO A 179 21.71 14.15 -5.61
N GLN A 180 20.39 14.12 -5.82
CA GLN A 180 19.42 13.96 -4.74
C GLN A 180 19.50 12.55 -4.13
N PRO A 181 19.39 12.37 -2.80
CA PRO A 181 19.40 11.04 -2.19
C PRO A 181 18.28 10.15 -2.76
N ARG A 182 18.62 8.90 -3.12
CA ARG A 182 17.68 7.94 -3.74
C ARG A 182 16.41 7.73 -2.92
N VAL A 183 16.51 7.72 -1.59
CA VAL A 183 15.36 7.56 -0.67
C VAL A 183 14.39 8.73 -0.80
N PHE A 184 14.91 9.95 -0.91
CA PHE A 184 14.10 11.15 -1.03
C PHE A 184 13.45 11.25 -2.42
N SER A 185 14.22 10.96 -3.48
CA SER A 185 13.68 10.86 -4.84
C SER A 185 12.55 9.82 -4.92
N ARG A 186 12.73 8.62 -4.33
CA ARG A 186 11.69 7.59 -4.27
C ARG A 186 10.43 8.06 -3.51
N ALA A 187 10.59 8.85 -2.45
CA ALA A 187 9.45 9.40 -1.70
C ALA A 187 8.67 10.41 -2.55
N ILE A 188 9.35 11.29 -3.28
CA ILE A 188 8.76 12.22 -4.25
C ILE A 188 8.01 11.42 -5.33
N SER A 189 8.67 10.46 -5.98
CA SER A 189 8.06 9.62 -7.01
C SER A 189 6.84 8.85 -6.54
N ARG A 190 6.83 8.40 -5.28
CA ARG A 190 5.65 7.74 -4.69
C ARG A 190 4.47 8.71 -4.59
N LYS A 191 4.69 9.93 -4.10
CA LYS A 191 3.63 10.95 -3.99
C LYS A 191 3.07 11.32 -5.37
N THR A 192 3.93 11.54 -6.35
CA THR A 192 3.51 11.88 -7.72
C THR A 192 2.77 10.72 -8.37
N THR A 193 3.19 9.47 -8.14
CA THR A 193 2.47 8.27 -8.64
C THR A 193 1.06 8.16 -8.05
N ILE A 194 0.88 8.44 -6.76
CA ILE A 194 -0.44 8.43 -6.12
C ILE A 194 -1.35 9.50 -6.73
N PHE A 195 -0.83 10.71 -6.94
CA PHE A 195 -1.57 11.79 -7.58
C PHE A 195 -1.98 11.41 -9.01
N ARG A 196 -1.02 10.99 -9.85
CA ARG A 196 -1.28 10.55 -11.23
C ARG A 196 -2.29 9.40 -11.31
N ARG A 197 -2.22 8.44 -10.39
CA ARG A 197 -3.20 7.34 -10.32
C ARG A 197 -4.60 7.89 -10.05
N SER A 198 -4.73 8.83 -9.12
CA SER A 198 -6.01 9.43 -8.75
C SER A 198 -6.61 10.22 -9.91
N VAL A 199 -5.81 11.01 -10.63
CA VAL A 199 -6.21 11.72 -11.85
C VAL A 199 -6.65 10.75 -12.95
N ARG A 200 -5.88 9.68 -13.21
CA ARG A 200 -6.27 8.66 -14.20
C ARG A 200 -7.57 7.97 -13.84
N THR A 201 -7.80 7.69 -12.56
CA THR A 201 -9.05 7.10 -12.10
C THR A 201 -10.22 8.06 -12.32
N LEU A 202 -10.07 9.35 -11.99
CA LEU A 202 -11.08 10.37 -12.25
C LEU A 202 -11.43 10.44 -13.75
N LEU A 203 -10.42 10.53 -14.62
CA LEU A 203 -10.62 10.59 -16.07
C LEU A 203 -11.30 9.33 -16.61
N ARG A 204 -10.95 8.15 -16.07
CA ARG A 204 -11.63 6.90 -16.43
C ARG A 204 -13.11 6.93 -16.04
N VAL A 205 -13.41 7.35 -14.81
CA VAL A 205 -14.80 7.44 -14.34
C VAL A 205 -15.59 8.42 -15.19
N SER A 206 -15.03 9.59 -15.47
CA SER A 206 -15.72 10.63 -16.26
C SER A 206 -15.89 10.23 -17.73
N ASN A 207 -14.90 9.60 -18.37
CA ASN A 207 -14.91 9.37 -19.81
C ASN A 207 -15.44 7.99 -20.22
N LYS A 208 -15.43 7.01 -19.32
CA LYS A 208 -15.82 5.62 -19.62
C LYS A 208 -16.97 5.15 -18.73
N ASP A 209 -16.77 5.22 -17.42
CA ASP A 209 -17.69 4.57 -16.49
C ASP A 209 -19.04 5.32 -16.43
N MET A 210 -19.03 6.65 -16.42
CA MET A 210 -20.25 7.48 -16.44
C MET A 210 -21.09 7.31 -17.72
N PRO A 211 -20.55 7.46 -18.95
CA PRO A 211 -21.34 7.24 -20.17
C PRO A 211 -21.92 5.83 -20.25
N ARG A 212 -21.13 4.82 -19.82
CA ARG A 212 -21.61 3.44 -19.75
C ARG A 212 -22.78 3.32 -18.76
N ALA A 213 -22.64 3.89 -17.57
CA ALA A 213 -23.68 3.85 -16.56
C ALA A 213 -24.98 4.52 -17.03
N GLN A 214 -24.89 5.56 -17.86
CA GLN A 214 -26.06 6.17 -18.47
C GLN A 214 -26.76 5.25 -19.48
N LEU A 215 -26.01 4.46 -20.24
CA LEU A 215 -26.57 3.47 -21.17
C LEU A 215 -27.21 2.30 -20.42
N ASP A 216 -26.56 1.82 -19.36
CA ASP A 216 -27.08 0.77 -18.50
C ASP A 216 -28.41 1.21 -17.86
N ASP A 217 -28.49 2.41 -17.27
CA ASP A 217 -29.74 2.95 -16.70
C ASP A 217 -30.85 3.12 -17.76
N ARG A 218 -30.50 3.48 -19.00
CA ARG A 218 -31.46 3.56 -20.10
C ARG A 218 -31.97 2.18 -20.49
N TRP A 219 -31.09 1.17 -20.47
CA TRP A 219 -31.46 -0.21 -20.73
C TRP A 219 -32.39 -0.74 -19.64
N ASP A 220 -32.07 -0.52 -18.36
CA ASP A 220 -32.94 -0.88 -17.23
C ASP A 220 -34.33 -0.23 -17.39
N ALA A 221 -34.38 1.04 -17.76
CA ALA A 221 -35.66 1.74 -18.00
C ALA A 221 -36.44 1.17 -19.20
N MET A 222 -35.79 0.59 -20.20
CA MET A 222 -36.46 -0.11 -21.31
C MET A 222 -36.98 -1.48 -20.87
N MET A 223 -36.18 -2.22 -20.10
CA MET A 223 -36.56 -3.54 -19.58
C MET A 223 -37.75 -3.43 -18.65
N ASP A 224 -37.78 -2.45 -17.75
CA ASP A 224 -38.93 -2.21 -16.87
C ASP A 224 -40.22 -1.95 -17.65
N LYS A 225 -40.15 -1.20 -18.76
CA LYS A 225 -41.32 -0.97 -19.62
C LYS A 225 -41.80 -2.25 -20.31
N LEU A 226 -40.90 -3.16 -20.67
CA LEU A 226 -41.26 -4.44 -21.27
C LEU A 226 -41.89 -5.37 -20.24
N LEU A 227 -41.28 -5.49 -19.05
CA LEU A 227 -41.83 -6.30 -17.94
C LEU A 227 -43.22 -5.83 -17.54
N LEU A 228 -43.44 -4.52 -17.46
CA LEU A 228 -44.76 -3.93 -17.21
C LEU A 228 -45.79 -4.31 -18.30
N LYS A 229 -45.38 -4.38 -19.57
CA LYS A 229 -46.27 -4.80 -20.67
C LYS A 229 -46.61 -6.29 -20.62
N GLU A 230 -45.67 -7.10 -20.18
CA GLU A 230 -45.84 -8.56 -20.07
C GLU A 230 -46.59 -8.99 -18.79
N GLY A 231 -46.99 -8.03 -17.94
CA GLY A 231 -47.72 -8.30 -16.71
C GLY A 231 -46.84 -8.70 -15.53
N PHE A 232 -45.51 -8.67 -15.68
CA PHE A 232 -44.55 -8.87 -14.61
C PHE A 232 -44.32 -7.55 -13.86
N GLY A 233 -45.27 -7.19 -13.01
CA GLY A 233 -45.23 -5.98 -12.19
C GLY A 233 -44.82 -6.24 -10.75
N ASP A 234 -43.63 -6.82 -10.51
CA ASP A 234 -43.07 -6.76 -9.15
C ASP A 234 -42.60 -5.32 -8.90
N GLN A 235 -43.10 -4.70 -7.83
CA GLN A 235 -42.62 -3.42 -7.36
C GLN A 235 -41.20 -3.59 -6.84
N VAL A 236 -40.21 -3.60 -7.73
CA VAL A 236 -38.82 -3.47 -7.32
C VAL A 236 -38.71 -2.14 -6.57
N VAL A 237 -38.57 -2.22 -5.24
CA VAL A 237 -38.42 -1.05 -4.38
C VAL A 237 -37.12 -0.37 -4.79
N ARG A 238 -37.23 0.66 -5.63
CA ARG A 238 -36.09 1.46 -6.05
C ARG A 238 -35.67 2.32 -4.87
N ASP A 239 -34.44 2.14 -4.40
CA ASP A 239 -33.80 2.93 -3.33
C ASP A 239 -33.47 4.38 -3.77
N GLY A 240 -34.47 5.11 -4.28
CA GLY A 240 -34.34 6.50 -4.70
C GLY A 240 -33.25 6.73 -5.76
N PRO A 241 -32.52 7.88 -5.72
CA PRO A 241 -31.46 8.19 -6.68
C PRO A 241 -30.33 7.15 -6.76
N LEU A 242 -30.06 6.41 -5.69
CA LEU A 242 -28.98 5.41 -5.64
C LEU A 242 -29.28 4.14 -6.44
N ALA A 243 -30.55 3.93 -6.83
CA ALA A 243 -30.91 2.87 -7.77
C ALA A 243 -30.36 3.11 -9.19
N SER A 244 -30.00 4.35 -9.52
CA SER A 244 -29.37 4.69 -10.80
C SER A 244 -27.87 4.46 -10.73
N TYR A 245 -27.36 3.60 -11.61
CA TYR A 245 -25.93 3.38 -11.75
C TYR A 245 -25.23 4.67 -12.19
N HIS A 246 -25.84 5.46 -13.09
CA HIS A 246 -25.29 6.77 -13.47
C HIS A 246 -25.11 7.68 -12.26
N PHE A 247 -26.08 7.73 -11.34
CA PHE A 247 -25.97 8.53 -10.13
C PHE A 247 -24.86 8.04 -9.18
N THR A 248 -24.67 6.73 -9.03
CA THR A 248 -23.53 6.23 -8.25
C THR A 248 -22.18 6.58 -8.90
N ALA A 249 -22.11 6.60 -10.23
CA ALA A 249 -20.92 7.03 -10.97
C ALA A 249 -20.66 8.54 -10.81
N THR A 250 -21.70 9.39 -10.80
CA THR A 250 -21.54 10.83 -10.54
C THR A 250 -21.09 11.10 -9.10
N LEU A 251 -21.61 10.38 -8.11
CA LEU A 251 -21.10 10.43 -6.73
C LEU A 251 -19.63 10.00 -6.66
N THR A 252 -19.26 8.91 -7.33
CA THR A 252 -17.87 8.45 -7.38
C THR A 252 -16.94 9.50 -7.98
N LYS A 253 -17.36 10.17 -9.06
CA LYS A 253 -16.63 11.30 -9.65
C LYS A 253 -16.48 12.45 -8.66
N ALA A 254 -17.58 12.89 -8.04
CA ALA A 254 -17.59 14.00 -7.09
C ALA A 254 -16.65 13.73 -5.89
N TRP A 255 -16.60 12.48 -5.42
CA TRP A 255 -15.67 12.06 -4.38
C TRP A 255 -14.21 12.19 -4.81
N LEU A 256 -13.87 11.68 -6.00
CA LEU A 256 -12.52 11.76 -6.55
C LEU A 256 -12.09 13.21 -6.76
N ASP A 257 -12.99 14.06 -7.24
CA ASP A 257 -12.78 15.50 -7.39
C ASP A 257 -12.47 16.15 -6.04
N GLN A 258 -13.30 15.91 -5.01
CA GLN A 258 -13.05 16.45 -3.67
C GLN A 258 -11.72 15.97 -3.09
N LYS A 259 -11.39 14.70 -3.29
CA LYS A 259 -10.11 14.13 -2.85
C LYS A 259 -8.93 14.79 -3.55
N LEU A 260 -9.00 15.02 -4.87
CA LEU A 260 -7.95 15.71 -5.62
C LEU A 260 -7.83 17.17 -5.17
N MET A 261 -8.95 17.87 -4.97
CA MET A 261 -8.93 19.24 -4.46
C MET A 261 -8.27 19.33 -3.09
N LYS A 262 -8.55 18.40 -2.17
CA LYS A 262 -7.86 18.33 -0.88
C LYS A 262 -6.34 18.15 -1.05
N ILE A 263 -5.90 17.28 -1.96
CA ILE A 263 -4.47 17.07 -2.23
C ILE A 263 -3.82 18.33 -2.83
N THR A 264 -4.48 18.95 -3.81
CA THR A 264 -4.00 20.17 -4.47
C THR A 264 -3.91 21.33 -3.50
N ASN A 265 -4.93 21.54 -2.67
CA ASN A 265 -4.93 22.59 -1.64
C ASN A 265 -3.82 22.36 -0.60
N ASP A 266 -3.61 21.11 -0.19
CA ASP A 266 -2.51 20.75 0.72
C ASP A 266 -1.14 21.06 0.10
N GLN A 267 -0.94 20.70 -1.18
CA GLN A 267 0.32 20.91 -1.88
C GLN A 267 0.60 22.40 -2.15
N THR A 268 -0.41 23.15 -2.58
CA THR A 268 -0.27 24.60 -2.82
C THR A 268 0.00 25.36 -1.52
N ALA A 269 -0.67 25.00 -0.42
CA ALA A 269 -0.40 25.58 0.90
C ALA A 269 1.03 25.30 1.37
N ARG A 270 1.52 24.07 1.21
CA ARG A 270 2.93 23.73 1.50
C ARG A 270 3.90 24.51 0.62
N ALA A 271 3.61 24.66 -0.66
CA ALA A 271 4.44 25.42 -1.58
C ALA A 271 4.54 26.90 -1.17
N LYS A 272 3.42 27.52 -0.79
CA LYS A 272 3.38 28.87 -0.24
C LYS A 272 4.22 29.00 1.04
N ALA A 273 4.06 28.05 1.98
CA ALA A 273 4.84 28.03 3.22
C ALA A 273 6.35 27.87 2.98
N VAL A 274 6.75 27.01 2.03
CA VAL A 274 8.16 26.85 1.62
C VAL A 274 8.71 28.16 1.05
N SER A 275 7.96 28.81 0.15
CA SER A 275 8.38 30.07 -0.46
C SER A 275 8.56 31.18 0.58
N SER A 276 7.57 31.33 1.48
CA SER A 276 7.61 32.30 2.56
C SER A 276 8.80 32.08 3.50
N LEU A 277 9.04 30.83 3.93
CA LEU A 277 10.18 30.50 4.80
C LEU A 277 11.52 30.83 4.13
N ILE A 278 11.66 30.57 2.83
CA ILE A 278 12.91 30.87 2.12
C ILE A 278 13.10 32.38 1.95
N GLY A 279 12.02 33.14 1.74
CA GLY A 279 12.05 34.60 1.76
C GLY A 279 12.58 35.13 3.10
N GLN A 280 12.11 34.57 4.21
CA GLN A 280 12.59 34.93 5.57
C GLN A 280 14.07 34.57 5.76
N GLU A 281 14.49 33.35 5.39
CA GLU A 281 15.90 32.92 5.50
C GLU A 281 16.83 33.77 4.61
N LEU A 282 16.36 34.24 3.44
CA LEU A 282 17.10 35.16 2.57
C LEU A 282 17.25 36.55 3.20
N ALA A 283 16.19 37.09 3.81
CA ALA A 283 16.23 38.38 4.50
C ALA A 283 17.23 38.35 5.66
N LEU A 284 17.13 37.33 6.52
CA LEU A 284 18.05 37.13 7.64
C LEU A 284 19.49 36.93 7.17
N ALA A 285 19.71 36.16 6.10
CA ALA A 285 21.05 35.99 5.54
C ALA A 285 21.66 37.31 5.04
N LYS A 286 20.85 38.23 4.50
CA LYS A 286 21.32 39.56 4.10
C LYS A 286 21.65 40.44 5.31
N GLU A 287 20.82 40.41 6.36
CA GLU A 287 21.04 41.15 7.61
C GLU A 287 22.30 40.67 8.35
N GLU A 288 22.50 39.35 8.44
CA GLU A 288 23.69 38.75 9.05
C GLU A 288 24.98 39.09 8.29
N LYS A 289 24.91 39.15 6.96
CA LYS A 289 26.04 39.59 6.13
C LYS A 289 26.36 41.06 6.33
N LYS A 290 25.34 41.92 6.44
CA LYS A 290 25.52 43.35 6.71
C LYS A 290 26.08 43.62 8.11
N SER A 291 25.64 42.86 9.11
CA SER A 291 26.07 43.03 10.51
C SER A 291 27.45 42.44 10.82
N GLY A 292 28.04 41.64 9.92
CA GLY A 292 29.37 41.06 10.13
C GLY A 292 29.45 40.13 11.36
N SER A 293 28.33 39.46 11.70
CA SER A 293 28.25 38.62 12.91
C SER A 293 29.39 37.60 12.98
N LYS A 294 30.09 37.57 14.13
CA LYS A 294 31.19 36.63 14.36
C LYS A 294 30.69 35.18 14.36
N PRO A 295 31.52 34.20 13.93
CA PRO A 295 31.16 32.79 14.01
C PRO A 295 30.80 32.40 15.45
N THR A 296 29.65 31.75 15.62
CA THR A 296 29.23 31.23 16.93
C THR A 296 30.04 29.99 17.29
N ASP A 297 30.40 29.86 18.57
CA ASP A 297 31.08 28.69 19.09
C ASP A 297 30.27 27.41 18.89
N PRO A 298 30.90 26.30 18.48
CA PRO A 298 30.19 25.06 18.14
C PRO A 298 29.49 24.41 19.33
N LYS A 299 29.97 24.63 20.57
CA LYS A 299 29.33 24.13 21.79
C LYS A 299 28.03 24.88 22.07
N VAL A 300 28.09 26.21 22.09
CA VAL A 300 26.93 27.09 22.29
C VAL A 300 25.87 26.85 21.21
N ALA A 301 26.28 26.65 19.96
CA ALA A 301 25.35 26.35 18.87
C ALA A 301 24.62 25.01 19.03
N ARG A 302 25.27 24.00 19.62
CA ARG A 302 24.63 22.71 19.92
C ARG A 302 23.65 22.84 21.07
N GLU A 303 24.06 23.48 22.15
CA GLU A 303 23.22 23.67 23.35
C GLU A 303 21.95 24.45 23.02
N THR A 304 22.07 25.56 22.29
CA THR A 304 20.92 26.37 21.85
C THR A 304 20.01 25.62 20.88
N LEU A 305 20.56 24.78 19.99
CA LEU A 305 19.74 23.94 19.11
C LEU A 305 19.03 22.84 19.89
N ASP A 306 19.69 22.22 20.86
CA ASP A 306 19.12 21.18 21.70
C ASP A 306 18.00 21.73 22.59
N THR A 307 18.15 22.93 23.17
CA THR A 307 17.06 23.58 23.92
C THR A 307 15.83 23.82 23.04
N ILE A 308 16.00 24.44 21.87
CA ILE A 308 14.91 24.66 20.90
C ILE A 308 14.22 23.33 20.53
N LEU A 309 14.99 22.26 20.31
CA LEU A 309 14.43 20.95 19.98
C LEU A 309 13.69 20.33 21.17
N THR A 310 14.18 20.49 22.40
CA THR A 310 13.49 19.98 23.60
C THR A 310 12.17 20.69 23.85
N GLU A 311 12.12 22.02 23.72
CA GLU A 311 10.89 22.81 23.84
C GLU A 311 9.86 22.39 22.78
N TYR A 312 10.30 22.19 21.53
CA TYR A 312 9.41 21.69 20.49
C TYR A 312 8.86 20.31 20.82
N ARG A 313 9.69 19.40 21.34
CA ARG A 313 9.25 18.05 21.75
C ARG A 313 8.23 18.10 22.88
N GLN A 314 8.42 18.98 23.86
CA GLN A 314 7.46 19.19 24.95
C GLN A 314 6.12 19.68 24.41
N LYS A 315 6.12 20.73 23.58
CA LYS A 315 4.92 21.24 22.91
C LYS A 315 4.21 20.18 22.05
N GLN A 316 4.98 19.35 21.33
CA GLN A 316 4.40 18.24 20.58
C GLN A 316 3.77 17.19 21.49
N ALA A 317 4.43 16.82 22.60
CA ALA A 317 3.89 15.85 23.55
C ALA A 317 2.60 16.36 24.20
N GLU A 318 2.51 17.64 24.52
CA GLU A 318 1.29 18.29 25.01
C GLU A 318 0.18 18.27 23.97
N MET A 319 0.49 18.63 22.71
CA MET A 319 -0.47 18.55 21.60
C MET A 319 -0.92 17.10 21.32
N GLU A 320 -0.03 16.13 21.43
CA GLU A 320 -0.37 14.71 21.25
C GLU A 320 -1.26 14.19 22.38
N ARG A 321 -1.12 14.70 23.61
CA ARG A 321 -2.02 14.38 24.74
C ARG A 321 -3.43 14.90 24.51
N THR A 322 -3.59 16.08 23.93
CA THR A 322 -4.90 16.69 23.66
C THR A 322 -5.53 16.20 22.34
N LYS A 323 -4.75 15.51 21.50
CA LYS A 323 -5.21 15.06 20.20
C LYS A 323 -6.10 13.82 20.31
N ASN A 324 -7.39 14.00 20.02
CA ASN A 324 -8.29 12.89 19.74
C ASN A 324 -7.88 12.21 18.42
N ASN A 325 -7.39 10.97 18.52
CA ASN A 325 -7.01 10.14 17.37
C ASN A 325 -8.16 9.28 16.84
N SER A 326 -9.42 9.71 17.02
CA SER A 326 -10.56 9.01 16.44
C SER A 326 -10.43 9.01 14.92
N PHE A 327 -10.51 7.82 14.33
CA PHE A 327 -10.55 7.69 12.89
C PHE A 327 -11.88 8.25 12.38
N GLU A 328 -11.82 9.42 11.74
CA GLU A 328 -12.95 9.96 11.02
C GLU A 328 -13.05 9.28 9.66
N ASP A 329 -14.16 8.57 9.46
CA ASP A 329 -14.49 8.02 8.15
C ASP A 329 -14.69 9.19 7.18
N PRO A 330 -13.90 9.26 6.10
CA PRO A 330 -13.96 10.41 5.20
C PRO A 330 -15.33 10.48 4.46
N PHE A 331 -16.07 9.38 4.36
CA PHE A 331 -17.44 9.34 3.81
C PHE A 331 -18.51 9.77 4.81
N LEU A 332 -18.16 9.94 6.09
CA LEU A 332 -19.06 10.51 7.11
C LEU A 332 -18.71 11.98 7.41
N SER A 333 -17.73 12.55 6.73
CA SER A 333 -17.40 13.96 6.89
C SER A 333 -18.60 14.84 6.50
N GLU A 334 -18.95 15.82 7.34
CA GLU A 334 -20.09 16.71 7.13
C GLU A 334 -20.04 17.37 5.75
N GLN A 335 -18.84 17.78 5.32
CA GLN A 335 -18.61 18.35 3.99
C GLN A 335 -18.99 17.40 2.85
N TRP A 336 -18.67 16.11 2.98
CA TRP A 336 -19.03 15.12 1.96
C TRP A 336 -20.52 14.81 2.01
N VAL A 337 -21.09 14.60 3.20
CA VAL A 337 -22.52 14.30 3.35
C VAL A 337 -23.37 15.44 2.78
N ALA A 338 -23.05 16.70 3.11
CA ALA A 338 -23.74 17.86 2.56
C ALA A 338 -23.60 17.94 1.03
N ARG A 339 -22.43 17.59 0.48
CA ARG A 339 -22.22 17.55 -0.98
C ARG A 339 -23.01 16.43 -1.65
N ALA A 340 -23.02 15.23 -1.06
CA ALA A 340 -23.77 14.09 -1.56
C ALA A 340 -25.28 14.39 -1.57
N GLN A 341 -25.80 14.94 -0.47
CA GLN A 341 -27.21 15.36 -0.38
C GLN A 341 -27.58 16.41 -1.43
N ARG A 342 -26.74 17.43 -1.66
CA ARG A 342 -26.97 18.41 -2.72
C ARG A 342 -27.05 17.75 -4.10
N LEU A 343 -26.17 16.79 -4.39
CA LEU A 343 -26.19 16.04 -5.64
C LEU A 343 -27.43 15.15 -5.77
N GLU A 344 -27.87 14.52 -4.68
CA GLU A 344 -29.12 13.76 -4.61
C GLU A 344 -30.33 14.66 -4.92
N ASP A 345 -30.41 15.83 -4.29
CA ASP A 345 -31.49 16.80 -4.50
C ASP A 345 -31.51 17.35 -5.94
N GLU A 346 -30.34 17.70 -6.50
CA GLU A 346 -30.19 18.13 -7.90
C GLU A 346 -30.62 17.03 -8.88
N TYR A 347 -30.26 15.78 -8.59
CA TYR A 347 -30.64 14.64 -9.40
C TYR A 347 -32.15 14.39 -9.35
N ALA A 348 -32.74 14.40 -8.15
CA ALA A 348 -34.18 14.23 -7.96
C ALA A 348 -34.99 15.30 -8.71
N ARG A 349 -34.57 16.57 -8.64
CA ARG A 349 -35.18 17.67 -9.41
C ARG A 349 -35.11 17.44 -10.92
N LYS A 350 -33.97 16.96 -11.41
CA LYS A 350 -33.74 16.80 -12.86
C LYS A 350 -34.56 15.66 -13.47
N TYR A 351 -34.78 14.57 -12.73
CA TYR A 351 -35.43 13.36 -13.24
C TYR A 351 -36.82 13.10 -12.67
N GLY A 352 -37.37 14.03 -11.87
CA GLY A 352 -38.72 13.94 -11.34
C GLY A 352 -38.93 12.77 -10.37
N VAL A 353 -37.85 12.24 -9.77
CA VAL A 353 -37.92 11.16 -8.79
C VAL A 353 -38.33 11.78 -7.46
N SER A 354 -39.57 11.51 -7.01
CA SER A 354 -40.03 11.94 -5.68
C SER A 354 -39.14 11.30 -4.62
N VAL A 355 -38.38 12.11 -3.89
CA VAL A 355 -37.73 11.67 -2.65
C VAL A 355 -38.82 11.69 -1.60
N ASP A 356 -39.31 10.51 -1.21
CA ASP A 356 -40.37 10.40 -0.20
C ASP A 356 -40.05 11.28 1.01
N ASN A 357 -40.90 12.30 1.21
CA ASN A 357 -40.81 13.29 2.28
C ASN A 357 -41.32 12.73 3.62
N SER A 358 -41.51 11.42 3.72
CA SER A 358 -42.19 10.72 4.82
C SER A 358 -41.32 10.61 6.09
N GLY A 359 -40.65 11.69 6.53
CA GLY A 359 -39.93 11.76 7.81
C GLY A 359 -38.81 10.74 8.05
N ARG A 360 -38.62 9.76 7.14
CA ARG A 360 -37.59 8.73 7.11
C ARG A 360 -36.60 9.07 6.01
N ARG A 361 -36.01 10.28 6.06
CA ARG A 361 -34.65 10.43 5.55
C ARG A 361 -33.79 9.52 6.44
N VAL A 362 -33.71 8.23 6.11
CA VAL A 362 -32.77 7.30 6.75
C VAL A 362 -31.42 7.93 6.47
N SER A 363 -30.87 8.60 7.48
CA SER A 363 -29.69 9.43 7.31
C SER A 363 -28.62 8.57 6.65
N TRP A 364 -27.83 9.16 5.77
CA TRP A 364 -26.67 8.49 5.17
C TRP A 364 -25.83 7.75 6.24
N ALA A 365 -25.78 8.29 7.47
CA ALA A 365 -25.20 7.66 8.66
C ALA A 365 -25.97 6.43 9.20
N LYS A 366 -27.31 6.44 9.20
CA LYS A 366 -28.15 5.28 9.58
C LYS A 366 -28.11 4.17 8.51
N ARG A 367 -27.96 4.52 7.22
CA ARG A 367 -27.77 3.56 6.10
C ARG A 367 -26.38 2.92 6.10
N GLN A 368 -25.31 3.68 6.37
CA GLN A 368 -23.95 3.13 6.56
C GLN A 368 -23.80 2.37 7.90
N GLY A 369 -24.53 2.78 8.93
CA GLY A 369 -24.64 2.05 10.19
C GLY A 369 -25.28 0.66 10.02
N LEU A 370 -26.28 0.53 9.13
CA LEU A 370 -26.84 -0.75 8.68
C LEU A 370 -25.80 -1.57 7.91
N ALA A 371 -25.06 -0.97 6.97
CA ALA A 371 -23.98 -1.65 6.26
C ALA A 371 -22.82 -2.09 7.19
N LYS A 372 -22.54 -1.37 8.29
CA LYS A 372 -21.60 -1.80 9.34
C LYS A 372 -22.14 -2.92 10.21
N LYS A 373 -23.45 -2.93 10.52
CA LYS A 373 -24.13 -3.99 11.28
C LYS A 373 -24.24 -5.26 10.45
N GLU A 374 -24.54 -5.13 9.16
CA GLU A 374 -24.53 -6.21 8.18
C GLU A 374 -23.10 -6.70 7.93
N ASN A 375 -22.09 -5.85 7.79
CA ASN A 375 -20.69 -6.30 7.70
C ASN A 375 -20.12 -6.83 9.02
N SER A 376 -20.72 -6.54 10.19
CA SER A 376 -20.32 -7.20 11.45
C SER A 376 -21.07 -8.51 11.69
N LEU A 377 -22.30 -8.65 11.17
CA LEU A 377 -23.07 -9.88 11.17
C LEU A 377 -22.54 -10.85 10.10
N LEU A 378 -22.21 -10.35 8.91
CA LEU A 378 -21.47 -11.04 7.87
C LEU A 378 -20.01 -11.24 8.31
N GLY A 379 -19.35 -10.27 8.93
CA GLY A 379 -18.00 -10.44 9.49
C GLY A 379 -17.89 -11.44 10.65
N ALA A 380 -19.01 -11.80 11.29
CA ALA A 380 -19.09 -12.89 12.27
C ALA A 380 -19.36 -14.26 11.62
N VAL A 381 -19.76 -14.29 10.35
CA VAL A 381 -20.04 -15.53 9.57
C VAL A 381 -19.00 -15.75 8.44
N GLU A 382 -18.29 -14.72 7.99
CA GLU A 382 -17.39 -14.69 6.84
C GLU A 382 -15.93 -15.03 7.18
N SER A 383 -15.51 -15.05 8.45
CA SER A 383 -14.11 -15.36 8.77
C SER A 383 -13.76 -16.85 8.61
N ASP A 384 -14.71 -17.76 8.86
CA ASP A 384 -14.43 -19.21 8.88
C ASP A 384 -15.07 -20.00 7.72
N LYS A 385 -16.23 -19.59 7.20
CA LYS A 385 -16.95 -20.39 6.16
C LYS A 385 -16.59 -20.01 4.72
N GLU A 386 -16.32 -18.74 4.42
CA GLU A 386 -15.89 -18.34 3.06
C GLU A 386 -14.44 -18.75 2.76
N ALA A 387 -13.57 -18.69 3.78
CA ALA A 387 -12.21 -19.21 3.68
C ALA A 387 -12.21 -20.74 3.41
N GLN A 388 -13.18 -21.47 3.97
CA GLN A 388 -13.39 -22.89 3.70
C GLN A 388 -14.02 -23.15 2.33
N PHE A 389 -15.02 -22.36 1.91
CA PHE A 389 -15.74 -22.49 0.64
C PHE A 389 -14.84 -22.20 -0.58
N PHE A 390 -14.07 -21.11 -0.57
CA PHE A 390 -13.09 -20.85 -1.63
C PHE A 390 -11.88 -21.81 -1.58
N SER A 391 -11.61 -22.45 -0.43
CA SER A 391 -10.62 -23.54 -0.36
C SER A 391 -11.16 -24.84 -0.95
N GLN A 392 -12.44 -25.16 -0.73
CA GLN A 392 -13.13 -26.35 -1.25
C GLN A 392 -13.35 -26.26 -2.77
N ILE A 393 -13.70 -25.08 -3.30
CA ILE A 393 -13.79 -24.86 -4.74
C ILE A 393 -12.40 -24.89 -5.40
N ALA A 394 -11.35 -24.45 -4.70
CA ALA A 394 -9.97 -24.54 -5.19
C ALA A 394 -9.35 -25.96 -5.09
N THR A 395 -9.91 -26.85 -4.26
CA THR A 395 -9.57 -28.28 -4.23
C THR A 395 -10.38 -29.09 -5.24
N MET A 396 -11.65 -28.73 -5.50
CA MET A 396 -12.47 -29.39 -6.53
C MET A 396 -11.99 -29.09 -7.95
N ARG A 397 -11.43 -27.90 -8.22
CA ARG A 397 -10.89 -27.57 -9.56
C ARG A 397 -9.48 -28.13 -9.85
N ARG A 398 -8.95 -29.00 -8.97
CA ARG A 398 -7.64 -29.67 -9.14
C ARG A 398 -7.68 -31.20 -8.99
N GLY A 399 -8.88 -31.77 -8.91
CA GLY A 399 -9.14 -33.20 -9.10
C GLY A 399 -9.98 -33.38 -10.36
N GLY A 400 -9.29 -33.58 -11.48
CA GLY A 400 -9.83 -33.80 -12.83
C GLY A 400 -8.65 -34.02 -13.76
#